data_AF-A0A653BMU6-F1
#
_entry.id   AF-A0A653BMU6-F1
#
_cell.length_a   1.000
_cell.length_b   1.000
_cell.length_c   1.000
_cell.angle_alpha   90.00
_cell.angle_beta   90.00
_cell.angle_gamma   90.00
#
_symmetry.space_group_name_H-M   'P 1'
#
loop_
_entity.id
_entity.type
_entity.pdbx_description
1 polymer ?
#
loop_
_entity_poly.entity_id
_entity_poly.type
_entity_poly.pdbx_seq_one_letter_code
_entity_poly.pdbx_strand_id
1 'polypeptide(L)'
;MINGFHKMSTVENGTMDSDKDEIQFYHRYFQKDQPELLRNIKRKVTVSKTENNIQNVIRHEDISKVLSDVKHLKGRQSNVDSQLSAMKQENAVLWRELAMLRQKHIKQQQIVNKLIQFLVTLVQPSAPSRMGVGVKRRMPLMLDESPSKRSKLKKMSKNTNVDNGPTIHELDSEIEISP
;
A
#
# COMPACT_ATOMS: atom_id res chain seq x y z
N MET A 1 21.76 -59.93 -12.73
CA MET A 1 21.73 -59.01 -11.57
C MET A 1 20.66 -57.97 -11.81
N ILE A 2 19.59 -58.00 -11.01
CA ILE A 2 18.48 -57.04 -11.07
C ILE A 2 18.84 -55.90 -10.10
N ASN A 3 18.86 -54.65 -10.57
CA ASN A 3 18.99 -53.44 -9.72
C ASN A 3 20.14 -53.47 -8.70
N GLY A 4 21.31 -54.00 -9.09
CA GLY A 4 22.49 -54.08 -8.20
C GLY A 4 22.46 -55.19 -7.16
N PHE A 5 21.37 -55.96 -7.06
CA PHE A 5 21.29 -57.11 -6.14
C PHE A 5 22.14 -58.26 -6.69
N HIS A 6 22.97 -58.83 -5.83
CA HIS A 6 23.70 -60.06 -6.13
C HIS A 6 23.10 -61.23 -5.35
N LYS A 7 23.03 -62.39 -6.01
CA LYS A 7 22.60 -63.64 -5.39
C LYS A 7 23.62 -64.04 -4.33
N MET A 8 23.16 -64.39 -3.13
CA MET A 8 24.00 -65.02 -2.13
C MET A 8 23.89 -66.54 -2.31
N SER A 9 25.03 -67.22 -2.40
CA SER A 9 25.08 -68.69 -2.32
C SER A 9 25.28 -69.05 -0.86
N THR A 10 24.36 -69.78 -0.26
CA THR A 10 24.51 -70.33 1.09
C THR A 10 25.62 -71.39 1.06
N VAL A 11 26.71 -71.18 1.79
CA VAL A 11 27.86 -72.11 1.77
C VAL A 11 27.86 -73.08 2.98
N GLU A 12 26.96 -72.94 3.94
CA GLU A 12 26.91 -73.84 5.10
C GLU A 12 25.47 -74.27 5.39
N ASN A 13 25.20 -75.57 5.24
CA ASN A 13 24.90 -76.45 6.37
C ASN A 13 24.78 -77.90 5.88
N GLY A 14 25.79 -78.71 6.20
CA GLY A 14 25.81 -80.16 5.93
C GLY A 14 24.90 -80.95 6.86
N THR A 15 23.59 -80.72 6.84
CA THR A 15 22.63 -81.60 7.50
C THR A 15 21.33 -81.58 6.71
N MET A 16 20.85 -82.77 6.36
CA MET A 16 19.62 -83.04 5.60
C MET A 16 18.44 -82.20 6.11
N ASP A 17 18.12 -81.12 5.40
CA ASP A 17 16.77 -80.55 5.37
C ASP A 17 16.59 -79.85 4.01
N SER A 18 16.31 -80.66 2.98
CA SER A 18 16.28 -80.24 1.58
C SER A 18 15.01 -79.48 1.17
N ASP A 19 14.32 -78.83 2.12
CA ASP A 19 13.02 -78.19 1.90
C ASP A 19 13.06 -76.66 1.86
N LYS A 20 14.24 -76.05 1.86
CA LYS A 20 14.39 -74.59 1.75
C LYS A 20 15.44 -74.19 0.73
N ASP A 21 15.10 -74.32 -0.55
CA ASP A 21 15.75 -73.59 -1.64
C ASP A 21 15.43 -72.08 -1.55
N GLU A 22 15.78 -71.46 -0.43
CA GLU A 22 15.53 -70.04 -0.18
C GLU A 22 16.58 -69.21 -0.91
N ILE A 23 16.17 -68.64 -2.05
CA ILE A 23 17.03 -67.77 -2.84
C ILE A 23 17.17 -66.43 -2.13
N GLN A 24 18.36 -66.12 -1.62
CA GLN A 24 18.66 -64.85 -0.98
C GLN A 24 19.43 -63.89 -1.89
N PHE A 25 19.12 -62.61 -1.76
CA PHE A 25 19.78 -61.53 -2.49
C PHE A 25 20.29 -60.46 -1.53
N TYR A 26 21.45 -59.89 -1.83
CA TYR A 26 22.06 -58.82 -1.04
C TYR A 26 22.18 -57.52 -1.84
N HIS A 27 21.93 -56.41 -1.15
CA HIS A 27 22.24 -55.06 -1.63
C HIS A 27 22.59 -54.15 -0.45
N ARG A 28 23.70 -53.41 -0.55
CA ARG A 28 24.25 -52.57 0.55
C ARG A 28 23.22 -51.62 1.18
N TYR A 29 22.35 -51.05 0.34
CA TYR A 29 21.34 -50.05 0.74
C TYR A 29 19.95 -50.63 1.01
N PHE A 30 19.79 -51.95 0.97
CA PHE A 30 18.52 -52.62 1.29
C PHE A 30 18.58 -53.13 2.73
N GLN A 31 18.25 -52.25 3.69
CA GLN A 31 18.33 -52.54 5.12
C GLN A 31 16.94 -52.43 5.77
N LYS A 32 16.64 -53.36 6.67
CA LYS A 32 15.38 -53.38 7.42
C LYS A 32 15.25 -52.08 8.23
N ASP A 33 14.04 -51.53 8.27
CA ASP A 33 13.69 -50.32 9.03
C ASP A 33 14.42 -49.03 8.61
N GLN A 34 15.09 -49.02 7.45
CA GLN A 34 15.74 -47.83 6.87
C GLN A 34 15.23 -47.51 5.45
N PRO A 35 14.01 -46.98 5.30
CA PRO A 35 13.44 -46.63 3.99
C PRO A 35 14.25 -45.55 3.26
N GLU A 36 14.92 -44.68 4.00
CA GLU A 36 15.76 -43.59 3.48
C GLU A 36 16.89 -44.07 2.56
N LEU A 37 17.43 -45.28 2.79
CA LEU A 37 18.50 -45.83 1.97
C LEU A 37 18.00 -46.37 0.61
N LEU A 38 16.69 -46.64 0.49
CA LEU A 38 16.10 -47.21 -0.73
C LEU A 38 16.22 -46.24 -1.93
N ARG A 39 16.29 -44.93 -1.70
CA ARG A 39 16.53 -43.93 -2.78
C ARG A 39 17.82 -44.17 -3.56
N ASN A 40 18.78 -44.86 -2.96
CA ASN A 40 20.08 -45.16 -3.56
C ASN A 40 20.06 -46.43 -4.41
N ILE A 41 18.99 -47.23 -4.36
CA ILE A 41 18.82 -48.44 -5.18
C ILE A 41 18.18 -48.03 -6.50
N LYS A 42 19.00 -47.86 -7.54
CA LYS A 42 18.50 -47.44 -8.86
C LYS A 42 18.08 -48.66 -9.70
N ARG A 43 16.93 -48.54 -10.38
CA ARG A 43 16.51 -49.52 -11.38
C ARG A 43 17.50 -49.49 -12.55
N LYS A 44 17.87 -50.66 -13.07
CA LYS A 44 18.60 -50.74 -14.35
C LYS A 44 17.66 -50.31 -15.46
N VAL A 45 17.74 -49.05 -15.87
CA VAL A 45 17.01 -48.53 -17.03
C VAL A 45 17.75 -49.00 -18.28
N THR A 46 17.11 -49.83 -19.09
CA THR A 46 17.51 -49.97 -20.50
C THR A 46 17.30 -48.61 -21.14
N VAL A 47 18.39 -47.96 -21.54
CA VAL A 47 18.35 -46.57 -22.02
C VAL A 47 17.56 -46.50 -23.32
N SER A 48 16.24 -46.33 -23.21
CA SER A 48 15.44 -45.67 -24.22
C SER A 48 15.64 -44.18 -24.01
N LYS A 49 16.06 -43.48 -25.06
CA LYS A 49 16.57 -42.09 -25.13
C LYS A 49 15.71 -40.95 -24.54
N THR A 50 14.73 -41.21 -23.69
CA THR A 50 13.67 -40.22 -23.41
C THR A 50 13.64 -39.67 -21.97
N GLU A 51 14.29 -40.31 -20.98
CA GLU A 51 14.02 -40.00 -19.56
C GLU A 51 15.17 -39.36 -18.75
N ASN A 52 16.18 -38.77 -19.41
CA ASN A 52 17.13 -37.88 -18.71
C ASN A 52 16.56 -36.46 -18.44
N ASN A 53 15.25 -36.25 -18.63
CA ASN A 53 14.64 -34.91 -18.60
C ASN A 53 14.13 -34.45 -17.21
N ILE A 54 14.04 -35.34 -16.21
CA ILE A 54 13.28 -35.03 -14.98
C ILE A 54 14.17 -34.71 -13.76
N GLN A 55 15.49 -34.95 -13.80
CA GLN A 55 16.39 -34.62 -12.67
C GLN A 55 17.31 -33.40 -12.88
N ASN A 56 17.26 -32.75 -14.04
CA ASN A 56 17.83 -31.41 -14.26
C ASN A 56 16.71 -30.36 -14.27
N VAL A 57 16.01 -30.25 -13.14
CA VAL A 57 14.75 -29.51 -12.94
C VAL A 57 14.88 -27.97 -13.07
N ILE A 58 16.06 -27.45 -13.40
CA ILE A 58 16.20 -26.08 -13.87
C ILE A 58 17.12 -26.10 -15.08
N ARG A 59 16.55 -26.01 -16.28
CA ARG A 59 17.35 -25.88 -17.50
C ARG A 59 18.02 -24.51 -17.41
N HIS A 60 19.32 -24.42 -17.67
CA HIS A 60 20.07 -23.15 -17.65
C HIS A 60 19.41 -22.05 -18.50
N GLU A 61 18.67 -22.47 -19.54
CA GLU A 61 17.83 -21.63 -20.40
C GLU A 61 16.68 -20.95 -19.63
N ASP A 62 16.02 -21.64 -18.71
CA ASP A 62 14.94 -21.09 -17.88
C ASP A 62 15.48 -20.03 -16.91
N ILE A 63 16.66 -20.25 -16.32
CA ILE A 63 17.33 -19.27 -15.45
C ILE A 63 17.71 -18.02 -16.25
N SER A 64 18.28 -18.21 -17.44
CA SER A 64 18.65 -17.10 -18.32
C SER A 64 17.45 -16.27 -18.74
N LYS A 65 16.30 -16.92 -19.01
CA LYS A 65 15.03 -16.25 -19.30
C LYS A 65 14.53 -15.44 -18.11
N VAL A 66 14.48 -16.05 -16.92
CA VAL A 66 14.06 -15.35 -15.69
C VAL A 66 14.96 -14.14 -15.40
N LEU A 67 16.28 -14.26 -15.58
CA LEU A 67 17.21 -13.14 -15.40
C LEU A 67 16.95 -12.00 -16.40
N SER A 68 16.66 -12.34 -17.65
CA SER A 68 16.26 -11.35 -18.66
C SER A 68 14.96 -10.65 -18.27
N ASP A 69 13.94 -11.42 -17.86
CA ASP A 69 12.65 -10.89 -17.45
C ASP A 69 12.78 -9.98 -16.22
N VAL A 70 13.62 -10.34 -15.24
CA VAL A 70 13.93 -9.50 -14.07
C VAL A 70 14.63 -8.21 -14.49
N LYS A 71 15.56 -8.25 -15.43
CA LYS A 71 16.22 -7.04 -15.96
C LYS A 71 15.23 -6.13 -16.67
N HIS A 72 14.33 -6.68 -17.48
CA HIS A 72 13.26 -5.93 -18.11
C HIS A 72 12.28 -5.33 -17.09
N LEU A 73 11.90 -6.10 -16.08
CA LEU A 73 11.02 -5.64 -15.00
C LEU A 73 11.66 -4.48 -14.24
N LYS A 74 12.95 -4.58 -13.91
CA LYS A 74 13.69 -3.49 -13.26
C LYS A 74 13.72 -2.22 -14.13
N GLY A 75 13.92 -2.36 -15.43
CA GLY A 75 13.86 -1.23 -16.36
C GLY A 75 12.48 -0.58 -16.41
N ARG A 76 11.42 -1.39 -16.48
CA ARG A 76 10.03 -0.93 -16.43
C ARG A 76 9.71 -0.23 -15.11
N GLN A 77 10.16 -0.79 -13.98
CA GLN A 77 9.97 -0.21 -12.66
C GLN A 77 10.64 1.16 -12.57
N SER A 78 11.88 1.30 -13.05
CA SER A 78 12.56 2.60 -13.11
C SER A 78 11.80 3.63 -13.94
N ASN A 79 11.17 3.21 -15.04
CA ASN A 79 10.34 4.10 -15.86
C ASN A 79 9.07 4.51 -15.13
N VAL A 80 8.35 3.56 -14.52
CA VAL A 80 7.15 3.83 -13.72
C VAL A 80 7.46 4.77 -12.56
N ASP A 81 8.56 4.55 -11.84
CA ASP A 81 9.00 5.41 -10.74
C ASP A 81 9.26 6.84 -11.21
N SER A 82 9.88 7.00 -12.39
CA SER A 82 10.09 8.33 -12.99
C SER A 82 8.78 9.02 -13.36
N GLN A 83 7.82 8.30 -13.96
CA GLN A 83 6.51 8.86 -14.31
C GLN A 83 5.70 9.22 -13.07
N LEU A 84 5.74 8.36 -12.04
CA LEU A 84 5.08 8.62 -10.76
C LEU A 84 5.67 9.85 -10.07
N SER A 85 6.99 10.03 -10.11
CA SER A 85 7.64 11.23 -9.57
C SER A 85 7.19 12.49 -10.31
N ALA A 86 7.12 12.45 -11.65
CA ALA A 86 6.63 13.56 -12.45
C ALA A 86 5.17 13.90 -12.11
N MET A 87 4.30 12.88 -12.06
CA MET A 87 2.88 13.05 -11.72
C MET A 87 2.68 13.64 -10.32
N LYS A 88 3.50 13.24 -9.33
CA LYS A 88 3.47 13.83 -7.98
C LYS A 88 3.82 15.32 -8.02
N GLN A 89 4.81 15.70 -8.81
CA GLN A 89 5.20 17.10 -8.98
C GLN A 89 4.10 17.91 -9.66
N GLU A 90 3.51 17.39 -10.74
CA GLU A 90 2.38 18.03 -11.43
C GLU A 90 1.19 18.20 -10.49
N ASN A 91 0.86 17.18 -9.70
CA ASN A 91 -0.22 17.26 -8.72
C ASN A 91 0.06 18.37 -7.69
N ALA A 92 1.30 18.49 -7.20
CA ALA A 92 1.68 19.58 -6.30
C ALA A 92 1.55 20.97 -6.95
N VAL A 93 1.82 21.09 -8.25
CA VAL A 93 1.60 22.33 -9.02
C VAL A 93 0.11 22.63 -9.12
N LEU A 94 -0.71 21.65 -9.49
CA LEU A 94 -2.17 21.79 -9.58
C LEU A 94 -2.78 22.21 -8.24
N TRP A 95 -2.33 21.64 -7.12
CA TRP A 95 -2.77 22.07 -5.80
C TRP A 95 -2.47 23.54 -5.52
N ARG A 96 -1.28 24.00 -5.93
CA ARG A 96 -0.90 25.42 -5.81
C ARG A 96 -1.80 26.31 -6.66
N GLU A 97 -2.06 25.92 -7.90
CA GLU A 97 -2.95 26.65 -8.81
C GLU A 97 -4.38 26.73 -8.28
N LEU A 98 -4.91 25.61 -7.78
CA LEU A 98 -6.23 25.56 -7.16
C LEU A 98 -6.31 26.46 -5.93
N ALA A 99 -5.29 26.46 -5.07
CA ALA A 99 -5.21 27.35 -3.92
C ALA A 99 -5.20 28.84 -4.33
N MET A 100 -4.42 29.19 -5.36
CA MET A 100 -4.41 30.54 -5.92
C MET A 100 -5.77 30.94 -6.50
N LEU A 101 -6.44 30.03 -7.22
CA LEU A 101 -7.74 30.27 -7.81
C LEU A 101 -8.80 30.50 -6.73
N ARG A 102 -8.81 29.69 -5.66
CA ARG A 102 -9.67 29.90 -4.49
C ARG A 102 -9.44 31.26 -3.85
N GLN A 103 -8.19 31.70 -3.69
CA GLN A 103 -7.89 33.02 -3.13
C GLN A 103 -8.40 34.16 -4.04
N LYS A 104 -8.24 34.03 -5.37
CA LYS A 104 -8.80 34.99 -6.34
C LYS A 104 -10.32 35.06 -6.25
N HIS A 105 -10.98 33.90 -6.17
CA HIS A 105 -12.42 33.80 -6.03
C HIS A 105 -12.91 34.50 -4.74
N ILE A 106 -12.26 34.25 -3.59
CA ILE A 106 -12.60 34.93 -2.33
C ILE A 106 -12.46 36.46 -2.47
N LYS A 107 -11.39 36.96 -3.11
CA LYS A 107 -11.22 38.40 -3.33
C LYS A 107 -12.32 38.97 -4.22
N GLN A 108 -12.69 38.28 -5.29
CA GLN A 108 -13.80 38.70 -6.14
C GLN A 108 -15.12 38.73 -5.36
N GLN A 109 -15.41 37.71 -4.56
CA GLN A 109 -16.61 37.69 -3.71
C GLN A 109 -16.63 38.86 -2.72
N GLN A 110 -15.49 39.21 -2.12
CA GLN A 110 -15.39 40.38 -1.24
C GLN A 110 -15.68 41.69 -2.00
N ILE A 111 -15.18 41.83 -3.22
CA ILE A 111 -15.46 43.00 -4.07
C ILE A 111 -16.95 43.06 -4.41
N VAL A 112 -17.55 41.95 -4.86
CA VAL A 112 -18.99 41.86 -5.16
C VAL A 112 -19.83 42.22 -3.93
N ASN A 113 -19.51 41.68 -2.76
CA ASN A 113 -20.23 42.01 -1.52
C ASN A 113 -20.13 43.50 -1.17
N LYS A 114 -18.96 44.13 -1.38
CA LYS A 114 -18.79 45.58 -1.20
C LYS A 114 -19.61 46.38 -2.20
N LEU A 115 -19.69 45.95 -3.46
CA LEU A 115 -20.53 46.59 -4.47
C LEU A 115 -22.01 46.49 -4.10
N ILE A 116 -22.48 45.32 -3.64
CA ILE A 116 -23.85 45.14 -3.17
C ILE A 116 -24.14 46.06 -1.98
N GLN A 117 -23.27 46.09 -0.96
CA GLN A 117 -23.43 46.98 0.20
C GLN A 117 -23.48 48.46 -0.21
N PHE A 118 -22.63 48.87 -1.16
CA PHE A 118 -22.63 50.22 -1.70
C PHE A 118 -23.95 50.54 -2.40
N LEU A 119 -24.43 49.65 -3.27
CA LEU A 119 -25.71 49.83 -3.96
C LEU A 119 -26.88 49.88 -2.98
N VAL A 120 -26.93 49.01 -1.97
CA VAL A 120 -27.95 49.05 -0.91
C VAL A 120 -27.93 50.40 -0.19
N THR A 121 -26.75 50.93 0.12
CA THR A 121 -26.60 52.23 0.79
C THR A 121 -27.09 53.39 -0.09
N LEU A 122 -26.95 53.28 -1.43
CA LEU A 122 -27.41 54.31 -2.36
C LEU A 122 -28.92 54.22 -2.67
N VAL A 123 -29.47 53.01 -2.75
CA VAL A 123 -30.86 52.77 -3.17
C VAL A 123 -31.86 52.93 -2.02
N GLN A 124 -31.41 52.90 -0.77
CA GLN A 124 -32.29 53.06 0.40
C GLN A 124 -32.64 54.56 0.61
N PRO A 125 -33.87 55.03 0.34
CA PRO A 125 -34.20 56.46 0.29
C PRO A 125 -34.32 57.15 1.67
N SER A 126 -33.86 56.52 2.76
CA SER A 126 -34.19 56.98 4.12
C SER A 126 -33.36 56.34 5.24
N ALA A 127 -32.05 56.11 5.06
CA ALA A 127 -31.19 55.89 6.22
C ALA A 127 -30.93 57.26 6.90
N PRO A 128 -31.35 57.49 8.16
CA PRO A 128 -31.26 58.79 8.78
C PRO A 128 -29.79 59.15 9.02
N SER A 129 -29.36 60.26 8.42
CA SER A 129 -28.29 61.15 8.88
C SER A 129 -26.99 60.49 9.37
N ARG A 130 -26.04 60.25 8.47
CA ARG A 130 -24.60 60.26 8.80
C ARG A 130 -23.77 61.23 7.95
N MET A 131 -24.42 62.13 7.22
CA MET A 131 -23.84 63.38 6.74
C MET A 131 -24.23 64.52 7.69
N GLY A 132 -23.90 64.36 8.97
CA GLY A 132 -24.12 65.37 9.99
C GLY A 132 -22.79 65.87 10.52
N VAL A 133 -22.23 66.89 9.87
CA VAL A 133 -21.22 67.76 10.46
C VAL A 133 -21.90 68.46 11.65
N GLY A 134 -21.73 67.89 12.83
CA GLY A 134 -22.39 68.34 14.06
C GLY A 134 -21.68 67.75 15.26
N VAL A 135 -20.58 68.38 15.65
CA VAL A 135 -19.81 68.07 16.86
C VAL A 135 -20.72 68.22 18.08
N LYS A 136 -21.32 67.13 18.55
CA LYS A 136 -21.87 67.05 19.92
C LYS A 136 -20.87 66.28 20.77
N ARG A 137 -19.95 67.04 21.38
CA ARG A 137 -19.03 66.55 22.42
C ARG A 137 -19.88 65.90 23.51
N ARG A 138 -19.75 64.59 23.69
CA ARG A 138 -20.21 63.92 24.90
C ARG A 138 -19.10 64.09 25.95
N MET A 139 -19.36 64.95 26.92
CA MET A 139 -18.55 65.08 28.14
C MET A 139 -18.51 63.71 28.85
N PRO A 140 -17.34 63.13 29.15
CA PRO A 140 -17.30 61.96 30.02
C PRO A 140 -17.55 62.43 31.46
N LEU A 141 -18.69 62.03 32.02
CA LEU A 141 -19.00 62.22 33.42
C LEU A 141 -18.19 61.19 34.22
N MET A 142 -17.20 61.67 34.98
CA MET A 142 -16.46 60.86 35.96
C MET A 142 -17.38 60.46 37.10
N LEU A 143 -17.62 59.16 37.27
CA LEU A 143 -17.99 58.57 38.55
C LEU A 143 -17.21 57.26 38.73
N ASP A 144 -16.20 57.40 39.57
CA ASP A 144 -15.80 56.55 40.68
C ASP A 144 -15.50 55.04 40.54
N GLU A 145 -14.53 54.66 41.36
CA GLU A 145 -13.92 53.36 41.60
C GLU A 145 -14.89 52.16 41.69
N SER A 146 -14.54 51.06 41.00
CA SER A 146 -14.05 49.84 41.67
C SER A 146 -13.88 48.67 40.67
N PRO A 147 -12.83 47.84 40.80
CA PRO A 147 -12.53 46.77 39.86
C PRO A 147 -13.13 45.45 40.35
N SER A 148 -13.99 44.80 39.55
CA SER A 148 -14.36 43.41 39.85
C SER A 148 -15.01 42.63 38.70
N LYS A 149 -14.39 41.48 38.43
CA LYS A 149 -14.85 40.24 37.75
C LYS A 149 -14.42 40.12 36.28
N ARG A 150 -13.27 39.49 36.04
CA ARG A 150 -13.01 38.01 35.99
C ARG A 150 -13.47 37.35 34.68
N SER A 151 -12.44 36.97 33.92
CA SER A 151 -12.24 35.67 33.26
C SER A 151 -13.24 35.21 32.19
N LYS A 152 -12.71 34.95 30.99
CA LYS A 152 -12.67 33.59 30.41
C LYS A 152 -11.66 33.52 29.26
N LEU A 153 -10.46 33.08 29.62
CA LEU A 153 -9.52 32.39 28.74
C LEU A 153 -10.11 30.98 28.50
N LYS A 154 -10.31 30.57 27.24
CA LYS A 154 -10.45 29.16 26.88
C LYS A 154 -9.29 28.77 25.97
N LYS A 155 -8.23 28.28 26.61
CA LYS A 155 -7.25 27.36 26.04
C LYS A 155 -7.68 25.99 26.51
N MET A 156 -8.05 25.10 25.60
CA MET A 156 -8.09 23.66 25.87
C MET A 156 -7.12 22.97 24.93
N SER A 157 -6.35 22.09 25.56
CA SER A 157 -5.23 21.34 25.03
C SER A 157 -5.56 19.85 25.16
N LYS A 158 -4.90 19.06 24.32
CA LYS A 158 -4.70 17.60 24.33
C LYS A 158 -5.73 16.79 23.53
N ASN A 159 -5.39 15.75 22.77
CA ASN A 159 -4.15 15.20 22.22
C ASN A 159 -4.60 13.91 21.51
N THR A 160 -4.35 13.71 20.20
CA THR A 160 -4.21 12.36 19.63
C THR A 160 -3.32 12.45 18.40
N ASN A 161 -2.11 11.92 18.56
CA ASN A 161 -1.22 11.55 17.48
C ASN A 161 -1.94 10.51 16.62
N VAL A 162 -2.32 10.87 15.40
CA VAL A 162 -2.45 9.94 14.27
C VAL A 162 -2.31 10.76 13.00
N ASP A 163 -1.25 10.43 12.28
CA ASP A 163 -1.02 10.72 10.87
C ASP A 163 -2.32 10.57 10.08
N ASN A 164 -2.89 11.69 9.65
CA ASN A 164 -4.00 11.71 8.70
C ASN A 164 -3.86 13.00 7.87
N GLY A 165 -3.64 12.81 6.57
CA GLY A 165 -3.74 13.89 5.58
C GLY A 165 -5.12 14.57 5.63
N PRO A 166 -5.28 15.72 4.94
CA PRO A 166 -6.49 16.54 5.05
C PRO A 166 -7.74 15.72 4.71
N THR A 167 -8.55 15.43 5.74
CA THR A 167 -9.82 14.72 5.64
C THR A 167 -10.85 15.64 4.99
N ILE A 168 -11.47 15.16 3.91
CA ILE A 168 -12.53 15.87 3.18
C ILE A 168 -13.86 15.56 3.87
N HIS A 169 -14.59 16.60 4.26
CA HIS A 169 -16.00 16.47 4.60
C HIS A 169 -16.82 16.49 3.31
N GLU A 170 -17.50 15.39 3.01
CA GLU A 170 -18.54 15.33 1.98
C GLU A 170 -19.72 16.21 2.43
N LEU A 171 -20.20 17.09 1.54
CA LEU A 171 -21.40 17.88 1.76
C LEU A 171 -22.60 17.15 1.15
N ASP A 172 -23.67 17.10 1.92
CA ASP A 172 -24.91 16.36 1.71
C ASP A 172 -25.48 16.50 0.30
N SER A 173 -25.87 15.35 -0.27
CA SER A 173 -26.59 15.25 -1.52
C SER A 173 -28.09 15.41 -1.26
N GLU A 174 -28.61 16.63 -1.29
CA GLU A 174 -30.03 16.88 -1.53
C GLU A 174 -30.21 17.53 -2.91
N ILE A 175 -30.32 16.67 -3.91
CA ILE A 175 -30.97 17.01 -5.18
C ILE A 175 -32.38 16.42 -5.08
N GLU A 176 -33.34 17.22 -4.62
CA GLU A 176 -34.75 16.95 -4.82
C GLU A 176 -35.05 17.05 -6.33
N ILE A 177 -35.39 15.92 -6.93
CA ILE A 177 -36.12 15.89 -8.20
C ILE A 177 -37.49 15.31 -7.88
N SER A 178 -38.54 16.05 -8.22
CA SER A 178 -39.91 15.54 -8.34
C SER A 178 -40.73 16.48 -9.21
N PRO A 179 -41.79 15.98 -9.85
CA PRO A 179 -41.89 14.80 -10.72
C PRO A 179 -42.01 15.18 -12.21
#